data_AF-A0AB38STE1-F1
#
_entry.id   AF-A0AB38STE1-F1
#
_cell.length_a   1.000
_cell.length_b   1.000
_cell.length_c   1.000
_cell.angle_alpha   90.00
_cell.angle_beta   90.00
_cell.angle_gamma   90.00
#
_symmetry.space_group_name_H-M   'P 1'
#
loop_
_entity.id
_entity.type
_entity.pdbx_description
1 polymer ?
#
loop_
_entity_poly.entity_id
_entity_poly.type
_entity_poly.pdbx_seq_one_letter_code
_entity_poly.pdbx_strand_id
1 'polypeptide(L)'
;MPRRAAELGPVTEVVSDTDLRARATETARKLAAKPAATLQASKRLMKQPFREQLKAAKGENEEFSTQVRSEDAKEAFTAFVEKRKPGFARNIKSQAKA
;
A
#
# COMPACT_ATOMS: atom_id res chain seq x y z
N MET A 1 -17.76 7.81 13.57
CA MET A 1 -18.52 6.54 13.48
C MET A 1 -17.70 5.34 13.98
N PRO A 2 -17.23 5.31 15.25
CA PRO A 2 -16.34 4.24 15.72
C PRO A 2 -17.04 2.87 15.82
N ARG A 3 -18.33 2.81 16.19
CA ARG A 3 -19.09 1.55 16.30
C ARG A 3 -19.20 0.80 14.97
N ARG A 4 -19.48 1.52 13.89
CA ARG A 4 -19.54 0.94 12.54
C ARG A 4 -18.18 0.37 12.10
N ALA A 5 -17.08 0.98 12.53
CA ALA A 5 -15.74 0.45 12.27
C ALA A 5 -15.47 -0.85 13.04
N ALA A 6 -16.07 -1.06 14.22
CA ALA A 6 -15.94 -2.34 14.91
C ALA A 6 -16.75 -3.44 14.20
N GLU A 7 -17.97 -3.12 13.76
CA GLU A 7 -18.83 -4.05 13.01
C GLU A 7 -18.20 -4.52 11.70
N LEU A 8 -17.51 -3.63 10.98
CA LEU A 8 -16.86 -3.94 9.71
C LEU A 8 -15.49 -4.61 9.87
N GLY A 9 -14.96 -4.69 11.11
CA GLY A 9 -13.67 -5.29 11.41
C GLY A 9 -12.38 -4.46 11.26
N PRO A 10 -12.32 -3.17 10.83
CA PRO A 10 -11.08 -2.41 10.88
C PRO A 10 -10.61 -2.06 12.30
N VAL A 11 -11.49 -2.08 13.31
CA VAL A 11 -11.10 -1.98 14.73
C VAL A 11 -11.69 -3.15 15.51
N THR A 12 -11.01 -3.56 16.59
CA THR A 12 -11.43 -4.71 17.40
C THR A 12 -12.35 -4.34 18.56
N GLU A 13 -12.32 -3.10 19.02
CA GLU A 13 -13.05 -2.64 20.22
C GLU A 13 -13.24 -1.12 20.16
N VAL A 14 -14.37 -0.63 20.68
CA VAL A 14 -14.66 0.82 20.85
C VAL A 14 -14.84 1.08 22.33
N VAL A 15 -14.04 2.00 22.87
CA VAL A 15 -14.05 2.40 24.27
C VAL A 15 -14.27 3.92 24.40
N SER A 16 -14.52 4.39 25.62
CA SER A 16 -14.56 5.83 25.91
C SER A 16 -13.17 6.45 25.69
N ASP A 17 -13.13 7.76 25.45
CA ASP A 17 -11.86 8.47 25.24
C ASP A 17 -10.95 8.40 26.48
N THR A 18 -11.54 8.47 27.67
CA THR A 18 -10.82 8.40 28.95
C THR A 18 -10.18 7.02 29.18
N ASP A 19 -10.79 5.95 28.66
CA ASP A 19 -10.32 4.58 28.86
C ASP A 19 -9.37 4.09 27.76
N LEU A 20 -9.28 4.81 26.64
CA LEU A 20 -8.55 4.39 25.44
C LEU A 20 -7.11 3.96 25.74
N ARG A 21 -6.37 4.82 26.45
CA ARG A 21 -4.95 4.55 26.76
C ARG A 21 -4.79 3.37 27.71
N ALA A 22 -5.64 3.27 28.72
CA ALA A 22 -5.60 2.18 29.69
C ALA A 22 -5.86 0.84 29.00
N ARG A 23 -6.92 0.76 28.17
CA ARG A 23 -7.30 -0.45 27.45
C ARG A 23 -6.27 -0.88 26.41
N ALA A 24 -5.69 0.07 25.67
CA ALA A 24 -4.61 -0.20 24.72
C ALA A 24 -3.36 -0.77 25.43
N THR A 25 -2.99 -0.18 26.57
CA THR A 25 -1.84 -0.61 27.37
C THR A 25 -2.05 -2.01 27.95
N GLU A 26 -3.25 -2.30 28.46
CA GLU A 26 -3.61 -3.62 28.96
C GLU A 26 -3.49 -4.70 27.86
N THR A 27 -4.01 -4.41 26.68
CA THR A 27 -3.92 -5.31 25.52
C THR A 27 -2.47 -5.52 25.09
N ALA A 28 -1.64 -4.47 25.08
CA ALA A 28 -0.21 -4.58 24.80
C ALA A 28 0.50 -5.48 25.83
N ARG A 29 0.18 -5.36 27.13
CA ARG A 29 0.71 -6.23 28.18
C ARG A 29 0.29 -7.70 27.99
N LYS A 30 -0.96 -7.95 27.61
CA LYS A 30 -1.45 -9.31 27.28
C LYS A 30 -0.68 -9.96 26.12
N LEU A 31 -0.27 -9.17 25.12
CA LEU A 31 0.57 -9.66 24.02
C LEU A 31 2.02 -9.84 24.46
N ALA A 32 2.58 -8.89 25.21
CA ALA A 32 3.97 -8.94 25.68
C ALA A 32 4.25 -10.14 26.61
N ALA A 33 3.22 -10.64 27.31
CA ALA A 33 3.33 -11.85 28.14
C ALA A 33 3.46 -13.16 27.34
N LYS A 34 3.28 -13.13 26.00
CA LYS A 34 3.37 -14.32 25.14
C LYS A 34 4.77 -14.44 24.52
N PRO A 35 5.23 -15.66 24.18
CA PRO A 35 6.50 -15.84 23.47
C PRO A 35 6.53 -15.07 22.15
N ALA A 36 7.55 -14.21 21.97
CA ALA A 36 7.67 -13.35 20.80
C ALA A 36 7.74 -14.14 19.48
N ALA A 37 8.47 -15.26 19.48
CA ALA A 37 8.59 -16.13 18.31
C ALA A 37 7.24 -16.67 17.82
N THR A 38 6.37 -17.10 18.75
CA THR A 38 5.03 -17.60 18.42
C THR A 38 4.16 -16.48 17.83
N LEU A 39 4.16 -15.29 18.43
CA LEU A 39 3.39 -14.15 17.91
C LEU A 39 3.85 -13.74 16.51
N GLN A 40 5.16 -13.70 16.28
CA GLN A 40 5.72 -13.38 14.96
C GLN A 40 5.35 -14.44 13.92
N ALA A 41 5.43 -15.71 14.27
CA ALA A 41 5.05 -16.81 13.39
C ALA A 41 3.55 -16.75 13.03
N SER A 42 2.67 -16.56 14.00
CA SER A 42 1.23 -16.40 13.77
C SER A 42 0.93 -15.21 12.87
N LYS A 43 1.50 -14.03 13.17
CA LYS A 43 1.35 -12.83 12.32
C LYS A 43 1.82 -13.07 10.89
N ARG A 44 2.95 -13.77 10.71
CA ARG A 44 3.51 -14.10 9.40
C ARG A 44 2.57 -15.00 8.61
N LEU A 45 2.07 -16.08 9.21
CA LEU A 45 1.16 -17.03 8.56
C LEU A 45 -0.17 -16.36 8.18
N MET A 46 -0.77 -15.60 9.09
CA MET A 46 -2.02 -14.87 8.82
C MET A 46 -1.88 -13.86 7.67
N LYS A 47 -0.71 -13.24 7.51
CA LYS A 47 -0.44 -12.26 6.44
C LYS A 47 0.06 -12.88 5.14
N GLN A 48 0.40 -14.18 5.12
CA GLN A 48 0.99 -14.86 3.97
C GLN A 48 0.15 -14.73 2.69
N PRO A 49 -1.20 -14.88 2.71
CA PRO A 49 -2.01 -14.77 1.48
C PRO A 49 -1.91 -13.41 0.78
N PHE A 50 -1.65 -12.34 1.54
CA PHE A 50 -1.60 -10.97 1.02
C PHE A 50 -0.19 -10.54 0.60
N ARG A 51 0.86 -11.31 0.96
CA ARG A 51 2.25 -10.89 0.73
C ARG A 51 2.59 -10.78 -0.74
N GLU A 52 2.19 -11.74 -1.55
CA GLU A 52 2.50 -11.74 -2.98
C GLU A 52 1.74 -10.61 -3.70
N GLN A 53 0.50 -10.35 -3.33
CA GLN A 53 -0.27 -9.21 -3.84
C GLN A 53 0.39 -7.87 -3.48
N LEU A 54 0.85 -7.72 -2.24
CA LEU A 54 1.55 -6.50 -1.81
C LEU A 54 2.89 -6.31 -2.54
N LYS A 55 3.62 -7.39 -2.81
CA LYS A 55 4.87 -7.32 -3.61
C LYS A 55 4.57 -6.92 -5.05
N ALA A 56 3.55 -7.51 -5.67
CA ALA A 56 3.13 -7.16 -7.03
C ALA A 56 2.73 -5.69 -7.11
N ALA A 57 1.90 -5.20 -6.18
CA ALA A 57 1.50 -3.79 -6.12
C ALA A 57 2.69 -2.84 -5.92
N LYS A 58 3.70 -3.26 -5.15
CA LYS A 58 4.94 -2.47 -4.98
C LYS A 58 5.74 -2.40 -6.29
N GLY A 59 5.91 -3.52 -6.98
CA GLY A 59 6.59 -3.54 -8.29
C GLY A 59 5.85 -2.69 -9.34
N GLU A 60 4.52 -2.80 -9.38
CA GLU A 60 3.69 -1.95 -10.24
C GLU A 60 3.87 -0.45 -9.92
N ASN A 61 3.88 -0.10 -8.63
CA ASN A 61 4.08 1.29 -8.22
C ASN A 61 5.48 1.82 -8.58
N GLU A 62 6.53 0.99 -8.52
CA GLU A 62 7.89 1.36 -8.93
C GLU A 62 7.97 1.63 -10.43
N GLU A 63 7.39 0.76 -11.27
CA GLU A 63 7.31 0.97 -12.72
C GLU A 63 6.45 2.19 -13.08
N PHE A 64 5.27 2.31 -12.47
CA PHE A 64 4.39 3.47 -12.66
C PHE A 64 5.10 4.77 -12.27
N SER A 65 5.82 4.79 -11.14
CA SER A 65 6.60 5.94 -10.68
C SER A 65 7.70 6.33 -11.68
N THR A 66 8.29 5.36 -12.37
CA THR A 66 9.28 5.62 -13.41
C THR A 66 8.60 6.20 -14.65
N GLN A 67 7.54 5.57 -15.12
CA GLN A 67 6.86 5.96 -16.36
C GLN A 67 6.13 7.28 -16.26
N VAL A 68 5.53 7.61 -15.10
CA VAL A 68 4.83 8.89 -14.89
C VAL A 68 5.77 10.11 -14.98
N ARG A 69 7.09 9.90 -14.83
CA ARG A 69 8.12 10.95 -14.95
C ARG A 69 8.74 11.03 -16.34
N SER A 70 8.38 10.13 -17.25
CA SER A 70 8.91 10.08 -18.61
C SER A 70 8.43 11.28 -19.45
N GLU A 71 9.14 11.57 -20.53
CA GLU A 71 8.73 12.59 -21.51
C GLU A 71 7.40 12.22 -22.18
N ASP A 72 7.15 10.93 -22.40
CA ASP A 72 5.87 10.45 -22.93
C ASP A 72 4.72 10.77 -21.96
N ALA A 73 4.91 10.58 -20.66
CA ALA A 73 3.89 10.96 -19.67
C ALA A 73 3.66 12.47 -19.63
N LYS A 74 4.72 13.29 -19.71
CA LYS A 74 4.59 14.76 -19.79
C LYS A 74 3.80 15.20 -21.02
N GLU A 75 4.07 14.61 -22.19
CA GLU A 75 3.34 14.88 -23.42
C GLU A 75 1.89 14.39 -23.33
N ALA A 76 1.65 13.22 -22.75
CA ALA A 76 0.30 12.70 -22.50
C ALA A 76 -0.53 13.66 -21.63
N PHE A 77 0.04 14.15 -20.53
CA PHE A 77 -0.62 15.11 -19.63
C PHE A 77 -0.84 16.47 -20.30
N THR A 78 0.16 16.97 -21.04
CA THR A 78 0.07 18.25 -21.76
C THR A 78 -1.03 18.19 -22.84
N ALA A 79 -1.03 17.14 -23.66
CA ALA A 79 -2.04 16.93 -24.69
C ALA A 79 -3.46 16.77 -24.10
N PHE A 80 -3.58 16.09 -22.94
CA PHE A 80 -4.85 15.95 -22.24
C PHE A 80 -5.41 17.31 -21.78
N VAL A 81 -4.57 18.16 -21.19
CA VAL A 81 -4.96 19.53 -20.79
C VAL A 81 -5.35 20.37 -22.00
N GLU A 82 -4.59 20.26 -23.09
CA GLU A 82 -4.83 20.98 -24.35
C GLU A 82 -5.98 20.37 -25.19
N LYS A 83 -6.63 19.29 -24.72
CA LYS A 83 -7.71 18.56 -25.43
C LYS A 83 -7.33 18.13 -26.85
N ARG A 84 -6.06 17.83 -27.08
CA ARG A 84 -5.54 17.31 -28.34
C ARG A 84 -5.04 15.88 -28.18
N LYS A 85 -4.73 15.23 -29.30
CA LYS A 85 -4.11 13.89 -29.26
C LYS A 85 -2.63 14.01 -28.89
N PRO A 86 -2.11 13.18 -27.97
CA PRO A 86 -0.69 13.15 -27.65
C PRO A 86 0.14 12.60 -28.80
N GLY A 87 1.30 13.21 -29.03
CA GLY A 87 2.26 12.83 -30.06
C GLY A 87 3.45 12.06 -29.47
N PHE A 88 3.29 10.74 -29.27
CA PHE A 88 4.42 9.89 -28.90
C PHE A 88 5.31 9.67 -30.12
N ALA A 89 6.31 10.54 -30.31
CA ALA A 89 7.27 10.38 -31.40
C ALA A 89 8.04 9.05 -31.20
N ARG A 90 7.87 8.09 -32.11
CA ARG A 90 8.57 6.80 -32.09
C ARG A 90 10.09 7.00 -32.21
N ASN A 91 10.79 7.12 -31.09
CA ASN A 91 12.25 6.94 -31.05
C ASN A 91 12.61 5.45 -31.03
N ILE A 92 12.21 4.73 -32.09
CA ILE A 92 12.79 3.43 -32.46
C ILE A 92 14.09 3.70 -33.20
N LYS A 93 15.09 4.29 -32.54
CA LYS A 93 16.47 4.27 -33.02
C LYS A 93 17.39 4.11 -31.82
N SER A 94 18.13 3.00 -31.82
CA SER A 94 19.25 2.66 -30.92
C SER A 94 18.99 1.67 -29.77
N GLN A 95 18.45 0.49 -30.08
CA GLN A 95 18.89 -0.77 -29.45
C GLN A 95 18.96 -1.85 -30.54
N ALA A 96 19.87 -1.66 -31.49
CA ALA A 96 20.29 -2.69 -32.44
C ALA A 96 21.65 -2.30 -33.01
N LYS A 97 22.69 -2.28 -32.16
CA LYS A 97 24.08 -2.45 -32.60
C LYS A 97 25.02 -2.78 -31.42
N ALA A 98 25.20 -4.06 -31.16
CA ALA A 98 26.46 -4.77 -30.90
C ALA A 98 26.12 -6.17 -30.36
#